data_AF-A0A930PFD3-F1
#
_entry.id   AF-A0A930PFD3-F1
#
_cell.length_a   1.000
_cell.length_b   1.000
_cell.length_c   1.000
_cell.angle_alpha   90.00
_cell.angle_beta   90.00
_cell.angle_gamma   90.00
#
_symmetry.space_group_name_H-M   'P 1'
#
loop_
_entity.id
_entity.type
_entity.pdbx_description
1 polymer ?
#
loop_
_entity_poly.entity_id
_entity_poly.type
_entity_poly.pdbx_seq_one_letter_code
_entity_poly.pdbx_strand_id
1 'polypeptide(L)'
;RINRPDASDATEIFGLYLTDDLPLDPHEVAKHGSADATLAAMISAAVAQLYARTSANAYVAATLDQGINTADNPRLHEETLYRGDFVSGAVIRNIVDRAKKYAIKEHLSYTSSPPTGIAHEPQPEGITTRHLLEAVRAEFEDQVELPPLPDVEDALTVRGIRGRILSITPPHTATTP
;
A
#
# COMPACT_ATOMS: atom_id res chain seq x y z
N ARG A 1 -1.77 -11.27 -20.88
CA ARG A 1 -1.05 -10.82 -19.67
C ARG A 1 -1.77 -9.55 -19.22
N ILE A 2 -2.23 -9.50 -17.97
CA ILE A 2 -2.88 -8.30 -17.41
C ILE A 2 -1.75 -7.45 -16.82
N ASN A 3 -1.73 -6.15 -17.13
CA ASN A 3 -0.71 -5.23 -16.60
C ASN A 3 -0.93 -5.02 -15.09
N ARG A 4 0.14 -4.70 -14.37
CA ARG A 4 0.03 -4.31 -12.96
C ARG A 4 -0.73 -2.98 -12.87
N PRO A 5 -1.67 -2.85 -11.92
CA PRO A 5 -2.48 -1.64 -11.80
C PRO A 5 -1.62 -0.43 -11.45
N ASP A 6 -1.86 0.68 -12.13
CA ASP A 6 -1.37 1.98 -11.69
C ASP A 6 -2.23 2.52 -10.51
N ALA A 7 -1.94 3.73 -10.04
CA ALA A 7 -2.68 4.33 -8.94
C ALA A 7 -4.18 4.56 -9.27
N SER A 8 -4.52 4.87 -10.52
CA SER A 8 -5.91 5.04 -10.97
C SER A 8 -6.63 3.70 -11.01
N ASP A 9 -6.00 2.68 -11.61
CA ASP A 9 -6.51 1.31 -11.62
C ASP A 9 -6.72 0.79 -10.19
N ALA A 10 -5.79 1.08 -9.28
CA ALA A 10 -5.90 0.70 -7.88
C ALA A 10 -7.09 1.39 -7.19
N THR A 11 -7.34 2.68 -7.44
CA THR A 11 -8.52 3.38 -6.94
C THR A 11 -9.81 2.67 -7.37
N GLU A 12 -9.92 2.28 -8.65
CA GLU A 12 -11.07 1.53 -9.16
C GLU A 12 -11.21 0.17 -8.47
N ILE A 13 -10.10 -0.58 -8.33
CA ILE A 13 -10.09 -1.90 -7.70
C ILE A 13 -10.48 -1.81 -6.21
N PHE A 14 -9.99 -0.82 -5.47
CA PHE A 14 -10.41 -0.60 -4.08
C PHE A 14 -11.93 -0.35 -4.00
N GLY A 15 -12.49 0.43 -4.92
CA GLY A 15 -13.93 0.70 -4.99
C GLY A 15 -14.80 -0.54 -5.22
N LEU A 16 -14.25 -1.63 -5.79
CA LEU A 16 -14.96 -2.91 -5.90
C LEU A 16 -15.14 -3.63 -4.56
N TYR A 17 -14.36 -3.28 -3.54
CA TYR A 17 -14.36 -3.96 -2.23
C TYR A 17 -14.76 -3.06 -1.05
N LEU A 18 -14.67 -1.74 -1.24
CA LEU A 18 -15.01 -0.70 -0.28
C LEU A 18 -16.29 0.03 -0.75
N THR A 19 -17.42 -0.63 -0.53
CA THR A 19 -18.77 -0.24 -0.95
C THR A 19 -19.55 0.45 0.18
N ASP A 20 -20.67 1.09 -0.16
CA ASP A 20 -21.53 1.88 0.74
C ASP A 20 -22.31 1.02 1.76
N ASP A 21 -22.40 -0.29 1.55
CA ASP A 21 -22.96 -1.26 2.49
C ASP A 21 -22.00 -1.63 3.64
N LEU A 22 -20.72 -1.23 3.57
CA LEU A 22 -19.78 -1.44 4.66
C LEU A 22 -20.06 -0.50 5.83
N PRO A 23 -20.00 -1.00 7.08
CA PRO A 23 -20.12 -0.14 8.25
C PRO A 23 -18.90 0.78 8.33
N LEU A 24 -19.08 2.03 7.94
CA LEU A 24 -18.10 3.10 8.12
C LEU A 24 -18.25 3.74 9.49
N ASP A 25 -17.13 4.13 10.08
CA ASP A 25 -17.16 4.86 11.34
C ASP A 25 -17.93 6.20 11.20
N PRO A 26 -18.90 6.50 12.09
CA PRO A 26 -19.70 7.72 12.00
C PRO A 26 -18.89 9.02 12.07
N HIS A 27 -17.73 9.03 12.74
CA HIS A 27 -16.86 10.21 12.80
C HIS A 27 -16.14 10.45 11.48
N GLU A 28 -15.75 9.40 10.76
CA GLU A 28 -15.21 9.52 9.40
C GLU A 28 -16.29 10.05 8.46
N VAL A 29 -17.53 9.53 8.57
CA VAL A 29 -18.66 10.04 7.77
C VAL A 29 -18.96 11.51 8.07
N ALA A 30 -18.98 11.91 9.34
CA ALA A 30 -19.20 13.29 9.74
C ALA A 30 -18.11 14.24 9.21
N LYS A 31 -16.85 13.79 9.18
CA LYS A 31 -15.71 14.56 8.66
C LYS A 31 -15.80 14.81 7.15
N HIS A 32 -16.34 13.86 6.40
CA HIS A 32 -16.40 13.93 4.93
C HIS A 32 -17.79 14.27 4.37
N GLY A 33 -18.84 14.26 5.20
CA GLY A 33 -20.20 14.71 4.89
C GLY A 33 -21.13 13.66 4.29
N SER A 34 -20.60 12.58 3.71
CA SER A 34 -21.38 11.44 3.21
C SER A 34 -20.55 10.16 3.19
N ALA A 35 -21.21 8.99 3.13
CA ALA A 35 -20.53 7.70 3.03
C ALA A 35 -19.65 7.63 1.76
N ASP A 36 -20.18 8.04 0.61
CA ASP A 36 -19.44 8.07 -0.67
C ASP A 36 -18.19 8.95 -0.60
N ALA A 37 -18.31 10.16 -0.03
CA ALA A 37 -17.18 11.07 0.13
C ALA A 37 -16.13 10.50 1.08
N THR A 38 -16.57 9.77 2.11
CA THR A 38 -15.70 9.09 3.07
C THR A 38 -14.93 7.95 2.40
N LEU A 39 -15.63 7.08 1.66
CA LEU A 39 -15.02 6.00 0.90
C LEU A 39 -14.00 6.52 -0.10
N ALA A 40 -14.35 7.55 -0.88
CA ALA A 40 -13.44 8.19 -1.82
C ALA A 40 -12.17 8.72 -1.12
N ALA A 41 -12.32 9.39 0.03
CA ALA A 41 -11.20 9.90 0.81
C ALA A 41 -10.32 8.77 1.40
N MET A 42 -10.94 7.72 1.93
CA MET A 42 -10.26 6.55 2.48
C MET A 42 -9.47 5.79 1.40
N ILE A 43 -10.07 5.57 0.23
CA ILE A 43 -9.42 4.93 -0.93
C ILE A 43 -8.26 5.79 -1.40
N SER A 44 -8.46 7.11 -1.53
CA SER A 44 -7.40 8.05 -1.92
C SER A 44 -6.21 8.00 -0.96
N ALA A 45 -6.47 7.97 0.35
CA ALA A 45 -5.41 7.85 1.36
C ALA A 45 -4.64 6.52 1.27
N ALA A 46 -5.36 5.40 1.11
CA ALA A 46 -4.75 4.08 0.96
C ALA A 46 -3.90 3.98 -0.30
N VAL A 47 -4.41 4.46 -1.45
CA VAL A 47 -3.67 4.49 -2.72
C VAL A 47 -2.45 5.40 -2.63
N ALA A 48 -2.59 6.58 -2.04
CA ALA A 48 -1.47 7.51 -1.83
C ALA A 48 -0.36 6.86 -1.01
N GLN A 49 -0.70 6.17 0.10
CA GLN A 49 0.28 5.43 0.88
C GLN A 49 0.88 4.25 0.11
N LEU A 50 0.07 3.50 -0.63
CA LEU A 50 0.49 2.30 -1.36
C LEU A 50 1.51 2.60 -2.47
N TYR A 51 1.34 3.73 -3.17
CA TYR A 51 2.18 4.14 -4.29
C TYR A 51 3.23 5.22 -3.92
N ALA A 52 3.32 5.62 -2.66
CA ALA A 52 4.30 6.61 -2.23
C ALA A 52 5.74 6.15 -2.51
N ARG A 53 6.56 7.06 -3.06
CA ARG A 53 7.98 6.82 -3.38
C ARG A 53 8.89 7.21 -2.22
N THR A 54 8.64 6.62 -1.05
CA THR A 54 9.38 6.87 0.19
C THR A 54 10.31 5.72 0.54
N SER A 55 11.27 5.94 1.45
CA SER A 55 12.16 4.87 1.94
C SER A 55 11.39 3.71 2.59
N ALA A 56 10.28 3.99 3.29
CA ALA A 56 9.41 2.97 3.87
C ALA A 56 8.75 2.06 2.82
N ASN A 57 8.57 2.58 1.60
CA ASN A 57 7.98 1.85 0.49
C ASN A 57 9.02 1.31 -0.50
N ALA A 58 10.31 1.60 -0.31
CA ALA A 58 11.35 1.02 -1.15
C ALA A 58 11.35 -0.50 -0.94
N TYR A 59 11.45 -1.27 -2.02
CA TYR A 59 11.36 -2.73 -1.96
C TYR A 59 12.54 -3.44 -2.61
N VAL A 60 13.02 -2.95 -3.75
CA VAL A 60 14.15 -3.55 -4.48
C VAL A 60 15.06 -2.46 -5.02
N ALA A 61 16.36 -2.60 -4.84
CA ALA A 61 17.35 -1.88 -5.63
C ALA A 61 17.87 -2.80 -6.74
N ALA A 62 17.68 -2.41 -8.00
CA ALA A 62 18.13 -3.14 -9.16
C ALA A 62 19.34 -2.44 -9.78
N THR A 63 20.47 -3.14 -9.87
CA THR A 63 21.64 -2.65 -10.61
C THR A 63 21.52 -3.06 -12.07
N LEU A 64 21.50 -2.06 -12.96
CA LEU A 64 21.30 -2.22 -14.39
C LEU A 64 22.57 -1.86 -15.16
N ASP A 65 22.91 -2.67 -16.16
CA ASP A 65 23.88 -2.32 -17.19
C ASP A 65 23.15 -1.70 -18.39
N GLN A 66 23.36 -0.39 -18.59
CA GLN A 66 22.86 0.41 -19.71
C GLN A 66 23.73 0.25 -20.96
N GLY A 67 24.83 -0.49 -20.88
CA GLY A 67 25.75 -0.78 -21.97
C GLY A 67 26.78 0.33 -22.20
N ILE A 68 26.36 1.43 -22.82
CA ILE A 68 27.28 2.51 -23.22
C ILE A 68 27.40 3.53 -22.11
N ASN A 69 28.63 3.78 -21.67
CA ASN A 69 28.93 4.85 -20.72
C ASN A 69 28.94 6.20 -21.44
N THR A 70 28.14 7.15 -20.99
CA THR A 70 28.16 8.54 -21.48
C THR A 70 28.23 9.50 -20.29
N ALA A 71 28.62 10.75 -20.54
CA ALA A 71 28.73 11.75 -19.47
C ALA A 71 27.40 11.94 -18.71
N ASP A 72 26.26 11.75 -19.37
CA ASP A 72 24.92 11.93 -18.83
C ASP A 72 24.22 10.61 -18.46
N ASN A 73 24.80 9.45 -18.83
CA ASN A 73 24.23 8.14 -18.57
C ASN A 73 25.36 7.15 -18.21
N PRO A 74 25.62 6.96 -16.90
CA PRO A 74 26.63 6.01 -16.46
C PRO A 74 26.24 4.60 -16.90
N ARG A 75 27.25 3.81 -17.29
CA ARG A 75 27.01 2.42 -17.73
C ARG A 75 26.23 1.61 -16.69
N LEU A 76 26.55 1.80 -15.41
CA LEU A 76 25.85 1.17 -14.31
C LEU A 76 24.89 2.17 -13.69
N HIS A 77 23.62 1.79 -13.62
CA HIS A 77 22.56 2.59 -13.03
C HIS A 77 21.86 1.76 -11.95
N GLU A 78 21.65 2.34 -10.77
CA GLU A 78 20.84 1.71 -9.73
C GLU A 78 19.44 2.30 -9.77
N GLU A 79 18.45 1.42 -9.90
CA GLU A 79 17.04 1.79 -9.91
C GLU A 79 16.34 1.25 -8.67
N THR A 80 15.71 2.13 -7.89
CA THR A 80 14.86 1.72 -6.77
C THR A 80 13.44 1.48 -7.25
N LEU A 81 12.93 0.27 -7.03
CA LEU A 81 11.54 -0.10 -7.17
C LEU A 81 10.85 -0.09 -5.80
N TYR A 82 9.59 0.31 -5.81
CA TYR A 82 8.80 0.52 -4.60
C TYR A 82 7.64 -0.47 -4.56
N ARG A 83 7.02 -0.65 -3.39
CA ARG A 83 5.87 -1.55 -3.19
C ARG A 83 4.76 -1.34 -4.22
N GLY A 84 4.48 -0.08 -4.57
CA GLY A 84 3.55 0.32 -5.63
C GLY A 84 3.79 -0.33 -6.99
N ASP A 85 5.05 -0.64 -7.35
CA ASP A 85 5.39 -1.26 -8.64
C ASP A 85 5.01 -2.75 -8.70
N PHE A 86 4.72 -3.37 -7.56
CA PHE A 86 4.41 -4.79 -7.43
C PHE A 86 2.97 -5.05 -7.00
N VAL A 87 2.15 -4.01 -6.91
CA VAL A 87 0.74 -4.12 -6.55
C VAL A 87 0.00 -4.99 -7.56
N SER A 88 -1.00 -5.72 -7.05
CA SER A 88 -1.93 -6.50 -7.86
C SER A 88 -3.33 -6.43 -7.24
N GLY A 89 -4.36 -6.83 -7.98
CA GLY A 89 -5.72 -6.90 -7.44
C GLY A 89 -5.84 -7.85 -6.23
N ALA A 90 -4.99 -8.88 -6.15
CA ALA A 90 -4.93 -9.77 -4.99
C ALA A 90 -4.36 -9.07 -3.75
N VAL A 91 -3.29 -8.27 -3.92
CA VAL A 91 -2.73 -7.45 -2.84
C VAL A 91 -3.75 -6.44 -2.33
N ILE A 92 -4.47 -5.75 -3.22
CA ILE A 92 -5.52 -4.79 -2.83
C ILE A 92 -6.64 -5.50 -2.05
N ARG A 93 -7.09 -6.66 -2.50
CA ARG A 93 -8.09 -7.46 -1.78
C ARG A 93 -7.61 -7.84 -0.38
N ASN A 94 -6.37 -8.33 -0.25
CA ASN A 94 -5.79 -8.70 1.04
C ASN A 94 -5.74 -7.51 2.01
N ILE A 95 -5.37 -6.32 1.51
CA ILE A 95 -5.36 -5.07 2.30
C ILE A 95 -6.78 -4.77 2.81
N VAL A 96 -7.80 -4.85 1.96
CA VAL A 96 -9.19 -4.58 2.36
C VAL A 96 -9.69 -5.60 3.39
N ASP A 97 -9.43 -6.89 3.17
CA ASP A 97 -9.83 -7.96 4.11
C ASP A 97 -9.15 -7.79 5.47
N ARG A 98 -7.88 -7.40 5.47
CA ARG A 98 -7.11 -7.11 6.68
C ARG A 98 -7.66 -5.89 7.42
N ALA A 99 -8.01 -4.81 6.72
CA ALA A 99 -8.61 -3.63 7.32
C ALA A 99 -9.96 -3.95 7.97
N LYS A 100 -10.82 -4.74 7.29
CA LYS A 100 -12.07 -5.25 7.87
C LYS A 100 -11.83 -6.07 9.14
N LYS A 101 -10.82 -6.94 9.12
CA LYS A 101 -10.43 -7.73 10.29
C LYS A 101 -9.95 -6.85 11.45
N TYR A 102 -9.22 -5.77 11.20
CA TYR A 102 -8.79 -4.83 12.24
C TYR A 102 -9.99 -4.13 12.87
N ALA A 103 -10.93 -3.63 12.06
CA ALA A 103 -12.16 -3.02 12.56
C ALA A 103 -12.98 -3.97 13.45
N ILE A 104 -13.16 -5.23 13.03
CA ILE A 104 -13.88 -6.24 13.82
C ILE A 104 -13.14 -6.51 15.15
N LYS A 105 -11.82 -6.66 15.12
CA LYS A 105 -11.02 -6.91 16.32
C LYS A 105 -11.11 -5.75 17.31
N GLU A 106 -10.99 -4.52 16.82
CA GLU A 106 -11.12 -3.33 17.64
C GLU A 106 -12.51 -3.28 18.29
N HIS A 107 -13.57 -3.42 17.50
CA HIS A 107 -14.94 -3.43 18.02
C HIS A 107 -15.14 -4.48 19.13
N LEU A 108 -14.70 -5.73 18.90
CA LEU A 108 -14.80 -6.81 19.89
C LEU A 108 -14.00 -6.54 21.17
N SER A 109 -12.85 -5.86 21.07
CA SER A 109 -12.02 -5.51 22.22
C SER A 109 -12.70 -4.48 23.13
N TYR A 110 -13.43 -3.54 22.55
CA TYR A 110 -14.23 -2.58 23.29
C TYR A 110 -15.46 -3.23 23.93
N THR A 111 -16.19 -4.08 23.19
CA THR A 111 -17.40 -4.73 23.73
C THR A 111 -17.09 -5.79 24.79
N SER A 112 -15.89 -6.38 24.79
CA SER A 112 -15.49 -7.43 25.75
C SER A 112 -14.81 -6.87 27.01
N SER A 113 -14.51 -5.57 27.05
CA SER A 113 -13.92 -4.93 28.22
C SER A 113 -15.02 -4.62 29.26
N PRO A 114 -14.83 -4.91 30.56
CA PRO A 114 -15.84 -4.61 31.57
C PRO A 114 -16.10 -3.09 31.60
N PRO A 115 -17.36 -2.64 31.80
CA PRO A 115 -17.68 -1.22 31.84
C PRO A 115 -16.95 -0.58 33.01
N THR A 116 -15.81 0.05 32.72
CA THR A 116 -15.17 0.95 33.67
C THR A 116 -15.99 2.23 33.63
N GLY A 117 -16.53 2.66 34.78
CA GLY A 117 -17.46 3.79 34.91
C GLY A 117 -16.87 5.17 34.58
N ILE A 118 -15.90 5.22 33.68
CA ILE A 118 -15.20 6.39 33.17
C ILE A 118 -15.79 6.65 31.78
N ALA A 119 -16.17 7.90 31.49
CA ALA A 119 -16.68 8.29 30.17
C ALA A 119 -15.79 7.71 29.07
N HIS A 120 -16.31 6.74 28.32
CA HIS A 120 -15.56 6.11 27.25
C HIS A 120 -15.34 7.16 26.15
N GLU A 121 -14.09 7.27 25.68
CA GLU A 121 -13.80 7.84 24.36
C GLU A 121 -14.80 7.28 23.34
N PRO A 122 -15.23 8.07 22.33
CA PRO A 122 -16.17 7.60 21.32
C PRO A 122 -15.70 6.26 20.77
N GLN A 123 -16.57 5.24 20.88
CA GLN A 123 -16.24 3.90 20.45
C GLN A 123 -16.18 3.88 18.92
N PRO A 124 -15.06 3.42 18.32
CA PRO A 124 -15.01 3.28 16.87
C PRO A 124 -16.03 2.23 16.42
N GLU A 125 -16.95 2.65 15.55
CA GLU A 125 -18.08 1.85 15.06
C GLU A 125 -17.97 1.66 13.55
N GLY A 126 -16.99 0.86 13.12
CA GLY A 126 -16.84 0.50 11.72
C GLY A 126 -15.41 0.55 11.23
N ILE A 127 -15.25 0.48 9.91
CA ILE A 127 -13.95 0.67 9.25
C ILE A 127 -13.60 2.16 9.21
N THR A 128 -12.32 2.45 9.42
CA THR A 128 -11.76 3.81 9.48
C THR A 128 -10.61 3.93 8.49
N THR A 129 -10.18 5.15 8.19
CA THR A 129 -8.96 5.38 7.40
C THR A 129 -7.76 4.70 8.07
N ARG A 130 -7.65 4.79 9.40
CA ARG A 130 -6.57 4.17 10.18
C ARG A 130 -6.45 2.67 9.90
N HIS A 131 -7.57 1.94 9.88
CA HIS A 131 -7.59 0.50 9.58
C HIS A 131 -7.01 0.17 8.20
N LEU A 132 -7.31 0.98 7.18
CA LEU A 132 -6.77 0.79 5.83
C LEU A 132 -5.27 1.10 5.78
N LEU A 133 -4.83 2.20 6.38
CA LEU A 133 -3.41 2.58 6.37
C LEU A 133 -2.53 1.57 7.15
N GLU A 134 -3.05 1.05 8.26
CA GLU A 134 -2.43 -0.06 8.99
C GLU A 134 -2.38 -1.33 8.16
N ALA A 135 -3.45 -1.64 7.42
CA ALA A 135 -3.49 -2.82 6.57
C ALA A 135 -2.49 -2.74 5.40
N VAL A 136 -2.35 -1.57 4.77
CA VAL A 136 -1.31 -1.31 3.76
C VAL A 136 0.08 -1.55 4.35
N ARG A 137 0.36 -0.99 5.53
CA ARG A 137 1.66 -1.15 6.21
C ARG A 137 1.95 -2.61 6.51
N ALA A 138 0.98 -3.32 7.08
CA ALA A 138 1.15 -4.71 7.48
C ALA A 138 1.30 -5.64 6.27
N GLU A 139 0.64 -5.35 5.14
CA GLU A 139 0.86 -6.09 3.89
C GLU A 139 2.31 -5.97 3.41
N PHE A 140 2.93 -4.80 3.57
CA PHE A 140 4.35 -4.60 3.22
C PHE A 140 5.30 -5.28 4.20
N GLU A 141 4.97 -5.26 5.50
CA GLU A 141 5.76 -5.90 6.55
C GLU A 141 5.78 -7.42 6.39
N ASP A 142 4.68 -8.03 5.94
CA ASP A 142 4.61 -9.47 5.68
C ASP A 142 5.40 -9.87 4.42
N GLN A 143 5.59 -8.94 3.47
CA GLN A 143 6.37 -9.14 2.24
C GLN A 143 7.86 -8.82 2.45
N VAL A 144 8.56 -9.70 3.18
CA VAL A 144 9.99 -9.51 3.51
C VAL A 144 10.93 -10.01 2.40
N GLU A 145 10.52 -11.03 1.66
CA GLU A 145 11.34 -11.63 0.60
C GLU A 145 11.41 -10.72 -0.62
N LEU A 146 12.55 -10.75 -1.32
CA LEU A 146 12.68 -10.06 -2.61
C LEU A 146 11.76 -10.72 -3.64
N PRO A 147 11.14 -9.92 -4.52
CA PRO A 147 10.31 -10.47 -5.59
C PRO A 147 11.19 -11.25 -6.58
N PRO A 148 10.62 -12.25 -7.27
CA PRO A 148 11.35 -13.03 -8.25
C PRO A 148 11.78 -12.13 -9.42
N LEU A 149 12.91 -12.46 -10.06
CA LEU A 149 13.49 -11.66 -11.15
C LEU A 149 12.51 -11.29 -12.27
N PRO A 150 11.62 -12.19 -12.76
CA PRO A 150 10.63 -11.82 -13.78
C PRO A 150 9.66 -10.72 -13.36
N ASP A 151 9.36 -10.59 -12.07
CA ASP A 151 8.50 -9.51 -11.55
C ASP A 151 9.25 -8.18 -11.51
N VAL A 152 10.55 -8.20 -11.20
CA VAL A 152 11.42 -7.02 -11.28
C VAL A 152 11.56 -6.54 -12.72
N GLU A 153 11.76 -7.45 -13.68
CA GLU A 153 11.81 -7.14 -15.11
C GLU A 153 10.50 -6.51 -15.60
N ASP A 154 9.37 -7.04 -15.17
CA ASP A 154 8.03 -6.52 -15.47
C ASP A 154 7.85 -5.09 -14.94
N ALA A 155 8.18 -4.88 -13.67
CA ALA A 155 8.11 -3.57 -13.02
C ALA A 155 8.98 -2.52 -13.73
N LEU A 156 10.23 -2.86 -14.09
CA LEU A 156 11.12 -1.98 -14.85
C LEU A 156 10.53 -1.67 -16.24
N THR A 157 9.96 -2.67 -16.91
CA THR A 157 9.34 -2.49 -18.23
C THR A 157 8.14 -1.55 -18.17
N VAL A 158 7.26 -1.70 -17.18
CA VAL A 158 6.11 -0.81 -16.95
C VAL A 158 6.56 0.63 -16.70
N ARG A 159 7.68 0.81 -15.99
CA ARG A 159 8.30 2.13 -15.75
C ARG A 159 9.08 2.67 -16.95
N GLY A 160 9.19 1.93 -18.05
CA GLY A 160 9.95 2.32 -19.24
C GLY A 160 11.47 2.27 -19.05
N ILE A 161 11.95 1.60 -18.01
CA ILE A 161 13.36 1.49 -17.67
C ILE A 161 13.95 0.29 -18.40
N ARG A 162 15.02 0.54 -19.14
CA ARG A 162 15.74 -0.47 -19.91
C ARG A 162 17.08 -0.76 -19.26
N GLY A 163 17.70 -1.86 -19.67
CA GLY A 163 19.00 -2.29 -19.18
C GLY A 163 19.00 -3.75 -18.80
N ARG A 164 20.19 -4.35 -18.76
CA ARG A 164 20.35 -5.72 -18.28
C ARG A 164 20.46 -5.71 -16.77
N ILE A 165 19.61 -6.44 -16.07
CA ILE A 165 19.72 -6.60 -14.62
C ILE A 165 20.99 -7.41 -14.30
N LEU A 166 21.87 -6.84 -13.47
CA LEU A 166 23.07 -7.49 -12.98
C LEU A 166 22.84 -8.11 -11.60
N SER A 167 22.15 -7.38 -10.72
CA SER A 167 21.83 -7.82 -9.36
C SER A 167 20.58 -7.12 -8.86
N ILE A 168 19.89 -7.77 -7.93
CA ILE A 168 18.83 -7.19 -7.12
C ILE A 168 19.21 -7.34 -5.65
N THR A 169 19.01 -6.29 -4.88
CA THR A 169 19.28 -6.26 -3.44
C THR A 169 18.11 -5.62 -2.71
N PRO A 170 17.94 -5.86 -1.40
CA PRO A 170 17.09 -5.00 -0.60
C PRO A 170 17.60 -3.56 -0.73
N PRO A 171 16.70 -2.56 -0.81
CA PRO A 171 17.10 -1.17 -0.92
C PRO A 171 17.95 -0.83 0.30
N HIS A 172 18.96 0.01 0.09
CA HIS A 172 19.71 0.61 1.18
C HIS A 172 18.72 1.43 2.01
N THR A 173 18.19 0.85 3.08
CA THR A 173 17.51 1.62 4.10
C THR A 173 18.59 2.47 4.73
N ALA A 174 18.51 3.79 4.52
CA ALA A 174 19.27 4.71 5.34
C ALA A 174 18.95 4.32 6.78
N THR A 175 19.93 3.70 7.44
CA THR A 175 19.87 3.43 8.87
C THR A 175 19.62 4.80 9.50
N THR A 176 18.45 4.99 10.10
CA THR A 176 18.18 6.18 10.89
C THR A 176 19.32 6.31 11.91
N PRO A 177 19.98 7.47 12.02
CA PRO A 177 21.11 7.67 12.92
C PRO A 177 20.76 7.44 14.39
#